data_AF-A0A4S1E8U9-F1
#
_entry.id   AF-A0A4S1E8U9-F1
#
_cell.length_a   1.000
_cell.length_b   1.000
_cell.length_c   1.000
_cell.angle_alpha   90.00
_cell.angle_beta   90.00
_cell.angle_gamma   90.00
#
_symmetry.space_group_name_H-M   'P 1'
#
loop_
_entity.id
_entity.type
_entity.pdbx_description
1 polymer ?
#
loop_
_entity_poly.entity_id
_entity_poly.type
_entity_poly.pdbx_seq_one_letter_code
_entity_poly.pdbx_strand_id
1 'polypeptide(L)' 'AVTFTADYIRAFDEEAAKASNSPELIVAMKQRYPALLGDDSLVLSAAVAKGEMQWP' A
#
# COMPACT_ATOMS: atom_id res chain seq x y z
N ALA A 1 -15.36 11.64 2.56
CA ALA A 1 -14.89 10.26 2.79
C ALA A 1 -13.36 10.20 2.66
N VAL A 2 -12.66 10.74 3.66
CA VAL A 2 -11.18 10.86 3.68
C VAL A 2 -10.56 10.02 4.83
N THR A 3 -11.40 9.47 5.71
CA THR A 3 -10.97 8.69 6.87
C THR A 3 -10.40 7.33 6.48
N PHE A 4 -10.91 6.73 5.40
CA PHE A 4 -10.41 5.46 4.88
C PHE A 4 -8.97 5.59 4.36
N THR A 5 -8.60 6.76 3.85
CA THR A 5 -7.26 7.02 3.32
C THR A 5 -6.23 7.24 4.42
N ALA A 6 -6.59 7.89 5.53
CA ALA A 6 -5.63 8.22 6.59
C ALA A 6 -5.15 6.99 7.37
N ASP A 7 -6.09 6.12 7.79
CA ASP A 7 -5.75 4.90 8.54
C ASP A 7 -4.99 3.90 7.66
N TYR A 8 -5.42 3.78 6.39
CA TYR A 8 -4.76 2.98 5.38
C TYR A 8 -3.33 3.47 5.10
N ILE A 9 -3.13 4.77 4.84
CA ILE A 9 -1.79 5.33 4.60
C ILE A 9 -0.89 5.06 5.80
N ARG A 10 -1.39 5.14 7.03
CA ARG A 10 -0.60 4.92 8.23
C ARG A 10 -0.20 3.46 8.41
N ALA A 11 -1.13 2.52 8.27
CA ALA A 11 -0.82 1.09 8.31
C ALA A 11 0.12 0.68 7.16
N PHE A 12 -0.09 1.27 5.99
CA PHE A 12 0.72 1.04 4.82
C PHE A 12 2.12 1.67 4.97
N ASP A 13 2.27 2.87 5.54
CA ASP A 13 3.57 3.52 5.79
C ASP A 13 4.39 2.73 6.83
N GLU A 14 3.74 2.21 7.87
CA GLU A 14 4.39 1.34 8.86
C GLU A 14 4.87 0.01 8.25
N GLU A 15 4.06 -0.61 7.38
CA GLU A 15 4.46 -1.84 6.68
C GLU A 15 5.47 -1.51 5.56
N ALA A 16 5.37 -0.34 4.93
CA ALA A 16 6.28 0.11 3.87
C ALA A 16 7.64 0.44 4.45
N ALA A 17 7.72 1.01 5.64
CA ALA A 17 8.98 1.23 6.35
C ALA A 17 9.69 -0.10 6.69
N LYS A 18 8.94 -1.19 6.84
CA LYS A 18 9.48 -2.53 7.15
C LYS A 18 9.76 -3.36 5.89
N ALA A 19 8.94 -3.24 4.86
CA ALA A 19 9.08 -3.93 3.59
C ALA A 19 10.24 -3.32 2.81
N SER A 20 11.06 -4.13 2.14
CA SER A 20 12.16 -3.59 1.32
C SER A 20 11.69 -3.16 -0.06
N ASN A 21 10.55 -3.67 -0.50
CA ASN A 21 10.09 -3.61 -1.88
C ASN A 21 8.56 -3.70 -1.94
N SER A 22 7.97 -3.11 -2.99
CA SER A 22 6.52 -3.09 -3.21
C SER A 22 5.81 -4.45 -3.05
N PRO A 23 6.31 -5.58 -3.60
CA PRO A 23 5.67 -6.88 -3.43
C PRO A 23 5.58 -7.37 -1.98
N GLU A 24 6.60 -7.12 -1.14
CA GLU A 24 6.53 -7.49 0.29
C GLU A 24 5.43 -6.71 1.03
N LEU A 25 5.35 -5.41 0.74
CA LEU A 25 4.31 -4.53 1.28
C LEU A 25 2.91 -4.97 0.85
N ILE A 26 2.75 -5.32 -0.42
CA ILE A 26 1.48 -5.78 -1.00
C ILE A 26 1.01 -7.06 -0.32
N VAL A 27 1.91 -8.03 -0.11
CA VAL A 27 1.55 -9.30 0.55
C VAL A 27 1.07 -9.06 1.99
N ALA A 28 1.80 -8.23 2.76
CA ALA A 28 1.42 -7.88 4.13
C ALA A 28 0.07 -7.13 4.18
N MET A 29 -0.12 -6.15 3.28
CA MET A 29 -1.38 -5.42 3.14
C MET A 29 -2.55 -6.32 2.72
N LYS A 30 -2.35 -7.26 1.79
CA LYS A 30 -3.40 -8.21 1.38
C LYS A 30 -3.81 -9.15 2.51
N GLN A 31 -2.87 -9.54 3.37
CA GLN A 31 -3.19 -10.32 4.57
C GLN A 31 -3.99 -9.51 5.59
N ARG A 32 -3.67 -8.22 5.74
CA ARG A 32 -4.32 -7.32 6.70
C ARG A 32 -5.68 -6.82 6.22
N TYR A 33 -5.81 -6.67 4.90
CA TYR A 33 -6.98 -6.13 4.22
C TYR A 33 -7.41 -7.00 3.02
N PRO A 34 -7.85 -8.25 3.26
CA PRO A 34 -8.32 -9.12 2.18
C PRO A 34 -9.62 -8.62 1.53
N ALA A 35 -10.30 -7.65 2.14
CA ALA A 35 -11.48 -6.99 1.61
C ALA A 35 -11.17 -5.81 0.66
N LEU A 36 -9.91 -5.42 0.51
CA LEU A 36 -9.51 -4.44 -0.51
C LEU A 36 -9.61 -5.11 -1.89
N LEU A 37 -10.76 -4.97 -2.54
CA LEU A 37 -11.07 -5.43 -3.89
C LEU A 37 -10.30 -4.69 -5.01
N GLY A 38 -9.07 -4.26 -4.73
CA GLY A 38 -8.28 -3.40 -5.62
C GLY A 38 -6.79 -3.71 -5.54
N ASP A 39 -6.41 -4.92 -5.93
CA ASP A 39 -5.02 -5.34 -6.09
C ASP A 39 -4.23 -4.31 -6.90
N ASP A 40 -4.76 -3.82 -8.02
CA ASP A 40 -4.11 -2.81 -8.86
C ASP A 40 -3.90 -1.47 -8.15
N SER A 41 -4.88 -1.00 -7.38
CA SER A 41 -4.75 0.28 -6.63
C SER A 41 -3.74 0.15 -5.49
N LEU A 42 -3.70 -1.00 -4.84
CA LEU A 42 -2.73 -1.33 -3.80
C LEU A 42 -1.32 -1.45 -4.40
N VAL A 43 -1.17 -2.16 -5.51
CA VAL A 43 0.09 -2.35 -6.25
C VAL A 43 0.63 -1.01 -6.72
N LEU A 44 -0.23 -0.18 -7.31
CA LEU A 44 0.12 1.17 -7.75
C LEU A 44 0.55 2.03 -6.56
N SER A 45 -0.19 2.01 -5.45
CA SER A 45 0.16 2.76 -4.24
C SER A 45 1.48 2.30 -3.63
N ALA A 46 1.74 0.99 -3.59
CA ALA A 46 3.00 0.37 -3.16
C ALA A 46 4.17 0.87 -4.01
N ALA A 47 4.03 0.82 -5.33
CA ALA A 47 5.04 1.32 -6.25
C ALA A 47 5.26 2.83 -6.09
N VAL A 48 4.21 3.63 -5.89
CA VAL A 48 4.31 5.08 -5.67
C VAL A 48 5.01 5.42 -4.36
N ALA A 49 4.64 4.75 -3.26
CA ALA A 49 5.23 5.01 -1.96
C ALA A 49 6.68 4.53 -1.83
N LYS A 50 7.05 3.46 -2.55
CA LYS A 50 8.44 3.03 -2.69
C LYS A 50 9.26 3.89 -3.66
N GLY A 51 8.62 4.82 -4.37
CA GLY A 51 9.27 5.64 -5.39
C GLY A 51 9.61 4.86 -6.66
N GLU A 52 9.08 3.66 -6.82
CA GLU A 52 9.20 2.84 -8.03
C GLU A 52 8.31 3.37 -9.17
N MET A 53 7.26 4.14 -8.86
CA MET A 53 6.36 4.71 -9.86
C MET A 53 5.91 6.13 -9.46
N GLN A 54 6.27 7.13 -10.25
CA GLN A 54 5.78 8.50 -10.03
C GLN A 54 4.53 8.73 -10.89
N TRP A 55 3.45 9.25 -10.32
CA TRP A 55 2.28 9.67 -11.11
C TRP A 55 2.73 10.75 -12.13
N PRO A 56 2.38 10.64 -13.42
CA PRO A 56 2.62 11.71 -14.39
C PRO A 56 1.77 12.96 -14.11
#